data_AF-A0A2V3JGB9-F1
#
_entry.id   AF-A0A2V3JGB9-F1
#
_cell.length_a   1.000
_cell.length_b   1.000
_cell.length_c   1.000
_cell.angle_alpha   90.00
_cell.angle_beta   90.00
_cell.angle_gamma   90.00
#
_symmetry.space_group_name_H-M   'P 1'
#
loop_
_entity.id
_entity.type
_entity.pdbx_description
1 polymer ?
#
loop_
_entity_poly.entity_id
_entity_poly.type
_entity_poly.pdbx_seq_one_letter_code
_entity_poly.pdbx_strand_id
1 'polypeptide(L)'
;MPEEFIVADDLDLAWSNFDPFYPLPAGCPFYMEPEGKPLNRLINALLRTHRQPPKYFFSGHRGCGKSTELNRLAANDAIKRKFFVVKYSVRDVCDVNNLNYVDVLFSIGAQLYLQYEDSGRELRPELLKDLEAWRNNIVPAEK
;
A
#
# COMPACT_ATOMS: atom_id res chain seq x y z
N MET A 1 -1.46 -15.73 -3.41
CA MET A 1 -0.84 -17.07 -3.32
C MET A 1 0.63 -16.91 -3.67
N PRO A 2 1.59 -17.58 -3.01
CA PRO A 2 2.92 -17.72 -3.56
C PRO A 2 2.82 -18.83 -4.61
N GLU A 3 2.25 -18.50 -5.76
CA GLU A 3 2.33 -19.42 -6.90
C GLU A 3 3.81 -19.56 -7.24
N GLU A 4 4.25 -20.82 -7.37
CA GLU A 4 5.56 -21.12 -7.90
C GLU A 4 5.60 -20.51 -9.31
N PHE A 5 6.45 -19.52 -9.52
CA PHE A 5 6.59 -18.87 -10.82
C PHE A 5 7.29 -19.86 -11.76
N ILE A 6 6.52 -20.54 -12.60
CA ILE A 6 7.04 -21.56 -13.51
C ILE A 6 7.32 -20.91 -14.87
N VAL A 7 8.42 -21.26 -15.53
CA VAL A 7 8.64 -20.85 -16.92
C VAL A 7 7.62 -21.56 -17.79
N ALA A 8 6.71 -20.81 -18.40
CA ALA A 8 5.69 -21.37 -19.27
C ALA A 8 6.27 -21.89 -20.59
N ASP A 9 5.83 -23.07 -21.00
CA ASP A 9 6.11 -23.70 -22.30
C ASP A 9 4.96 -23.53 -23.31
N ASP A 10 3.77 -23.14 -22.85
CA ASP A 10 2.64 -22.77 -23.70
C ASP A 10 1.92 -21.48 -23.22
N LEU A 11 0.93 -21.02 -24.00
CA LEU A 11 0.17 -19.80 -23.72
C LEU A 11 -0.81 -19.96 -22.55
N ASP A 12 -1.30 -21.17 -22.28
CA ASP A 12 -2.26 -21.44 -21.20
C ASP A 12 -1.54 -21.34 -19.85
N LEU A 13 -0.36 -21.96 -19.74
CA LEU A 13 0.52 -21.86 -18.58
C LEU A 13 1.05 -20.44 -18.42
N ALA A 14 1.34 -19.73 -19.52
CA ALA A 14 1.67 -18.31 -19.45
C ALA A 14 0.50 -17.50 -18.88
N TRP A 15 -0.73 -17.73 -19.31
CA TRP A 15 -1.92 -17.07 -18.74
C TRP A 15 -2.08 -17.38 -17.25
N SER A 16 -1.88 -18.63 -16.83
CA SER A 16 -1.91 -19.01 -15.41
C SER A 16 -0.84 -18.30 -14.58
N ASN A 17 0.34 -18.00 -15.15
CA ASN A 17 1.39 -17.24 -14.47
C ASN A 17 1.07 -15.73 -14.34
N PHE A 18 0.17 -15.19 -15.17
CA PHE A 18 -0.15 -13.77 -15.23
C PHE A 18 -1.66 -13.54 -15.25
N ASP A 19 -2.32 -13.66 -14.10
CA ASP A 19 -3.70 -13.16 -14.01
C ASP A 19 -3.71 -11.62 -14.11
N PRO A 20 -4.22 -11.03 -15.22
CA PRO A 20 -4.19 -9.60 -15.45
C PRO A 20 -5.07 -8.81 -14.47
N PHE A 21 -5.92 -9.48 -13.70
CA PHE A 21 -6.74 -8.85 -12.67
C PHE A 21 -5.98 -8.55 -11.38
N TYR A 22 -4.84 -9.20 -11.15
CA TYR A 22 -4.06 -9.05 -9.93
C TYR A 22 -2.71 -8.35 -10.17
N PRO A 23 -2.27 -7.49 -9.24
CA PRO A 23 -0.96 -6.86 -9.33
C PRO A 23 0.15 -7.87 -9.00
N LEU A 24 1.28 -7.75 -9.69
CA LEU A 24 2.42 -8.62 -9.43
C LEU A 24 3.01 -8.35 -8.04
N PRO A 25 3.42 -9.39 -7.30
CA PRO A 25 4.17 -9.21 -6.06
C PRO A 25 5.54 -8.58 -6.35
N ALA A 26 6.13 -7.93 -5.35
CA ALA A 26 7.35 -7.16 -5.53
C ALA A 26 8.55 -7.96 -6.07
N GLY A 27 8.66 -9.23 -5.66
CA GLY A 27 9.71 -10.15 -6.07
C GLY A 27 9.38 -11.01 -7.30
N CYS A 28 8.31 -10.68 -8.04
CA CYS A 28 7.93 -11.45 -9.22
C CYS A 28 9.08 -11.47 -10.25
N PRO A 29 9.58 -12.65 -10.67
CA PRO A 29 10.69 -12.76 -11.62
C PRO A 29 10.33 -12.25 -13.01
N PHE A 30 9.03 -12.23 -13.33
CA PHE A 30 8.52 -11.80 -14.62
C PHE A 30 8.21 -10.31 -14.73
N TYR A 31 8.54 -9.53 -13.70
CA TYR A 31 8.37 -8.09 -13.76
C TYR A 31 9.32 -7.47 -14.80
N MET A 32 8.76 -6.65 -15.67
CA MET A 32 9.51 -5.85 -16.63
C MET A 32 9.51 -4.38 -16.19
N GLU A 33 10.70 -3.79 -16.05
CA GLU A 33 10.85 -2.38 -15.68
C GLU A 33 10.39 -1.49 -16.85
N PRO A 34 9.41 -0.58 -16.66
CA PRO A 34 8.95 0.31 -17.72
C PRO A 34 10.06 1.26 -18.20
N GLU A 35 10.00 1.64 -19.48
CA GLU A 35 10.88 2.67 -20.03
C GLU A 35 10.78 3.98 -19.22
N GLY A 36 11.92 4.66 -19.06
CA GLY A 36 12.01 5.90 -18.28
C GLY A 36 12.04 5.70 -16.75
N LYS A 37 11.87 4.47 -16.26
CA LYS A 37 12.04 4.05 -14.85
C LYS A 37 11.29 4.94 -13.85
N PRO A 38 9.95 5.09 -13.99
CA PRO A 38 9.16 6.00 -13.18
C PRO A 38 9.24 5.71 -11.67
N LEU A 39 9.34 4.44 -11.28
CA LEU A 39 9.50 4.04 -9.88
C LEU A 39 10.79 4.57 -9.26
N ASN A 40 11.91 4.51 -9.98
CA ASN A 40 13.19 5.02 -9.49
C ASN A 40 13.14 6.54 -9.29
N ARG A 41 12.42 7.27 -10.16
CA ARG A 41 12.19 8.71 -9.96
C ARG A 41 11.40 8.97 -8.68
N LEU A 42 10.35 8.18 -8.41
CA LEU A 42 9.59 8.29 -7.17
C LEU A 42 10.44 7.96 -5.94
N ILE A 43 11.20 6.86 -5.97
CA ILE A 43 12.07 6.46 -4.87
C ILE A 43 13.04 7.59 -4.55
N ASN A 44 13.72 8.14 -5.58
CA ASN A 44 14.63 9.25 -5.41
C ASN A 44 13.93 10.49 -4.85
N ALA A 45 12.70 10.77 -5.28
CA ALA A 45 11.93 11.89 -4.75
C ALA A 45 11.57 11.69 -3.26
N LEU A 46 11.11 10.50 -2.86
CA LEU A 46 10.78 10.17 -1.46
C LEU A 46 12.02 10.17 -0.54
N LEU A 47 13.18 9.77 -1.06
CA LEU A 47 14.42 9.71 -0.29
C LEU A 47 15.05 11.09 -0.04
N ARG A 48 14.66 12.13 -0.79
CA ARG A 48 15.10 13.52 -0.54
C ARG A 48 14.60 14.04 0.81
N THR A 49 15.28 15.05 1.32
CA THR A 49 14.83 15.83 2.47
C THR A 49 13.80 16.84 1.99
N HIS A 50 12.63 16.84 2.62
CA HIS A 50 11.55 17.79 2.32
C HIS A 50 11.25 18.61 3.55
N ARG A 51 10.93 19.90 3.36
CA ARG A 51 10.44 20.75 4.46
C ARG A 51 9.05 20.32 4.93
N GLN A 52 8.24 19.75 4.04
CA GLN A 52 6.93 19.19 4.34
C GLN A 52 6.82 17.79 3.72
N PRO A 53 6.12 16.83 4.37
CA PRO A 53 5.92 15.51 3.80
C PRO A 53 5.25 15.59 2.42
N PRO A 54 5.89 15.08 1.35
CA PRO A 54 5.33 15.16 0.02
C PRO A 54 4.13 14.22 -0.14
N LYS A 55 3.19 14.60 -1.00
CA LYS A 55 2.04 13.77 -1.40
C LYS A 55 2.15 13.51 -2.90
N TYR A 56 2.08 12.24 -3.28
CA TYR A 56 2.16 11.83 -4.69
C TYR A 56 0.84 11.18 -5.11
N PHE A 57 0.33 11.57 -6.27
CA PHE A 57 -0.83 10.96 -6.88
C PHE A 57 -0.40 10.07 -8.04
N PHE A 58 -0.80 8.79 -7.99
CA PHE A 58 -0.54 7.81 -9.03
C PHE A 58 -1.78 7.64 -9.92
N SER A 59 -1.78 8.29 -11.09
CA SER A 59 -2.86 8.20 -12.07
C SER A 59 -2.53 7.21 -13.20
N GLY A 60 -3.56 6.74 -13.90
CA GLY A 60 -3.43 5.87 -15.07
C GLY A 60 -4.57 4.86 -15.19
N HIS A 61 -4.73 4.27 -16.37
CA HIS A 61 -5.81 3.32 -16.67
C HIS A 61 -5.75 2.04 -15.82
N ARG A 62 -6.88 1.36 -15.65
CA ARG A 62 -6.90 0.02 -15.04
C ARG A 62 -5.97 -0.91 -15.84
N GLY A 63 -5.18 -1.73 -15.15
CA GLY A 63 -4.21 -2.63 -15.78
C GLY A 63 -2.85 -2.02 -16.11
N CYS A 64 -2.64 -0.70 -15.97
CA CYS A 64 -1.35 -0.07 -16.31
C CYS A 64 -0.23 -0.29 -15.26
N GLY A 65 -0.37 -1.26 -14.36
CA GLY A 65 0.69 -1.63 -13.40
C GLY A 65 0.84 -0.77 -12.14
N LYS A 66 -0.04 0.21 -11.86
CA LYS A 66 0.06 1.08 -10.67
C LYS A 66 0.26 0.31 -9.35
N SER A 67 -0.63 -0.64 -9.06
CA SER A 67 -0.54 -1.44 -7.83
C SER A 67 0.71 -2.32 -7.81
N THR A 68 1.17 -2.82 -8.97
CA THR A 68 2.44 -3.53 -9.09
C THR A 68 3.63 -2.64 -8.72
N GLU A 69 3.69 -1.41 -9.23
CA GLU A 69 4.75 -0.45 -8.89
C GLU A 69 4.72 -0.08 -7.40
N LEU A 70 3.53 0.09 -6.80
CA LEU A 70 3.40 0.31 -5.35
C LEU A 70 3.83 -0.91 -4.52
N ASN A 71 3.59 -2.14 -4.99
CA ASN A 71 4.11 -3.35 -4.34
C ASN A 71 5.64 -3.33 -4.30
N ARG A 72 6.28 -2.98 -5.42
CA ARG A 72 7.74 -2.87 -5.53
C ARG A 72 8.30 -1.74 -4.67
N LEU A 73 7.63 -0.58 -4.65
CA LEU A 73 8.00 0.54 -3.78
C LEU A 73 8.01 0.13 -2.30
N ALA A 74 6.95 -0.55 -1.86
CA ALA A 74 6.81 -0.97 -0.46
C ALA A 74 7.86 -2.00 -0.04
N ALA A 75 8.33 -2.82 -0.98
CA ALA A 75 9.40 -3.79 -0.74
C ALA A 75 10.82 -3.20 -0.90
N ASN A 76 10.97 -1.96 -1.36
CA ASN A 76 12.27 -1.38 -1.61
C ASN A 76 13.06 -1.15 -0.30
N ASP A 77 14.29 -1.67 -0.24
CA ASP A 77 15.10 -1.62 0.98
C ASP A 77 15.45 -0.20 1.43
N ALA A 78 15.73 0.72 0.50
CA ALA A 78 16.06 2.10 0.85
C ALA A 78 14.83 2.82 1.45
N ILE A 79 13.64 2.55 0.91
CA ILE A 79 12.37 3.05 1.46
C ILE A 79 12.13 2.46 2.85
N LYS A 80 12.24 1.13 3.02
CA LYS A 80 12.03 0.45 4.32
C LYS A 80 13.03 0.88 5.40
N ARG A 81 14.26 1.27 5.02
CA ARG A 81 15.23 1.83 5.96
C ARG A 81 14.85 3.23 6.45
N LYS A 82 14.24 4.06 5.59
CA LYS A 82 13.88 5.44 5.93
C LYS A 82 12.48 5.57 6.55
N PHE A 83 11.55 4.71 6.16
CA PHE A 83 10.13 4.82 6.48
C PHE A 83 9.57 3.52 7.05
N PHE A 84 8.63 3.66 7.97
CA PHE A 84 7.67 2.60 8.26
C PHE A 84 6.60 2.60 7.17
N VAL A 85 6.55 1.54 6.36
CA VAL A 85 5.67 1.47 5.19
C VAL A 85 4.35 0.82 5.58
N VAL A 86 3.27 1.60 5.54
CA VAL A 86 1.90 1.12 5.67
C VAL A 86 1.29 1.01 4.29
N LYS A 87 1.03 -0.22 3.85
CA LYS A 87 0.45 -0.48 2.54
C LYS A 87 -0.88 -1.19 2.73
N TYR A 88 -1.94 -0.61 2.18
CA TYR A 88 -3.27 -1.22 2.19
C TYR A 88 -4.12 -0.70 1.02
N SER A 89 -5.26 -1.33 0.81
CA SER A 89 -6.27 -0.94 -0.17
C SER A 89 -7.54 -0.52 0.57
N VAL A 90 -8.04 0.68 0.32
CA VAL A 90 -9.31 1.16 0.90
C VAL A 90 -10.47 0.23 0.51
N ARG A 91 -10.41 -0.39 -0.67
CA ARG A 91 -11.41 -1.35 -1.13
C ARG A 91 -11.50 -2.60 -0.25
N ASP A 92 -10.43 -2.95 0.44
CA ASP A 92 -10.35 -4.17 1.24
C ASP A 92 -10.88 -3.95 2.66
N VAL A 93 -10.99 -2.68 3.09
CA VAL A 93 -11.30 -2.30 4.48
C VAL A 93 -12.55 -1.42 4.62
N CYS A 94 -13.07 -0.88 3.51
CA CYS A 94 -14.25 -0.03 3.48
C CYS A 94 -15.26 -0.52 2.43
N ASP A 95 -16.55 -0.24 2.65
CA ASP A 95 -17.56 -0.42 1.62
C ASP A 95 -17.42 0.66 0.55
N VAL A 96 -16.88 0.28 -0.60
CA VAL A 96 -16.66 1.19 -1.73
C VAL A 96 -17.95 1.77 -2.32
N ASN A 97 -19.11 1.12 -2.12
CA ASN A 97 -20.38 1.63 -2.62
C ASN A 97 -20.96 2.75 -1.75
N ASN A 98 -20.47 2.91 -0.52
CA ASN A 98 -20.90 3.92 0.44
C ASN A 98 -19.70 4.62 1.11
N LEU A 99 -18.64 4.84 0.34
CA LEU A 99 -17.39 5.39 0.84
C LEU A 99 -17.47 6.92 0.99
N ASN A 100 -17.16 7.41 2.19
CA ASN A 100 -16.99 8.84 2.45
C ASN A 100 -15.56 9.17 2.93
N TYR A 101 -15.24 10.47 3.05
CA TYR A 101 -13.89 10.92 3.44
C TYR A 101 -13.52 10.54 4.88
N VAL A 102 -14.49 10.42 5.78
CA VAL A 102 -14.29 9.98 7.16
C VAL A 102 -13.83 8.53 7.18
N ASP A 103 -14.45 7.67 6.37
CA ASP A 103 -14.04 6.26 6.24
C ASP A 103 -12.60 6.14 5.73
N VAL A 104 -12.23 6.95 4.72
CA VAL A 104 -10.85 6.98 4.21
C VAL A 104 -9.87 7.40 5.30
N LEU A 105 -10.13 8.52 5.99
CA LEU A 105 -9.24 8.99 7.06
C LEU A 105 -9.12 7.98 8.21
N PHE A 106 -10.25 7.38 8.61
CA PHE A 106 -10.28 6.38 9.65
C PHE A 106 -9.53 5.11 9.22
N SER A 107 -9.68 4.67 7.97
CA SER A 107 -8.94 3.53 7.42
C SER A 107 -7.42 3.75 7.44
N ILE A 108 -6.94 4.97 7.17
CA ILE A 108 -5.51 5.31 7.24
C ILE A 108 -5.02 5.13 8.68
N GLY A 109 -5.73 5.70 9.65
CA GLY A 109 -5.37 5.61 11.06
C GLY A 109 -5.39 4.18 11.59
N ALA A 110 -6.46 3.43 11.29
CA ALA A 110 -6.61 2.04 11.68
C ALA A 110 -5.50 1.16 11.10
N GLN A 111 -5.20 1.31 9.80
CA GLN A 111 -4.15 0.52 9.15
C GLN A 111 -2.74 0.89 9.63
N LEU A 112 -2.50 2.17 9.93
CA LEU A 112 -1.26 2.60 10.56
C LEU A 112 -1.08 1.94 11.92
N TYR A 113 -2.11 1.96 12.77
CA TYR A 113 -2.09 1.34 14.09
C TYR A 113 -1.85 -0.17 14.00
N LEU A 114 -2.70 -0.88 13.27
CA LEU A 114 -2.67 -2.33 13.18
C LEU A 114 -1.33 -2.84 12.62
N GLN A 115 -0.86 -2.28 11.51
CA GLN A 115 0.40 -2.73 10.90
C GLN A 115 1.62 -2.38 11.77
N TYR A 116 1.56 -1.29 12.55
CA TYR A 116 2.65 -0.90 13.45
C TYR A 116 2.76 -1.86 14.63
N GLU A 117 1.65 -2.16 15.29
CA GLU A 117 1.57 -3.17 16.37
C GLU A 117 1.98 -4.56 15.86
N ASP A 118 1.46 -4.99 14.70
CA ASP A 118 1.81 -6.28 14.07
C ASP A 118 3.31 -6.40 13.74
N SER A 119 4.02 -5.27 13.59
CA SER A 119 5.47 -5.25 13.39
C SER A 119 6.28 -5.45 14.68
N GLY A 120 5.60 -5.72 15.81
CA GLY A 120 6.20 -5.89 17.13
C GLY A 120 6.70 -4.58 17.74
N ARG A 121 6.14 -3.45 17.28
CA ARG A 121 6.50 -2.11 17.78
C ARG A 121 5.33 -1.57 18.58
N GLU A 122 5.66 -0.94 19.70
CA GLU A 122 4.67 -0.33 20.58
C GLU A 122 4.55 1.16 20.29
N LEU A 123 3.33 1.65 20.17
CA LEU A 123 3.09 3.08 20.15
C LEU A 123 3.46 3.71 21.49
N ARG A 124 3.90 4.98 21.45
CA ARG A 124 4.12 5.75 22.68
C ARG A 124 2.82 5.76 23.51
N PRO A 125 2.88 5.53 24.83
CA PRO A 125 1.69 5.47 25.69
C PRO A 125 0.79 6.71 25.58
N GLU A 126 1.38 7.88 25.34
CA GLU A 126 0.66 9.14 25.11
C GLU A 126 -0.27 9.07 23.89
N LEU A 127 0.21 8.50 22.77
CA LEU A 127 -0.57 8.36 21.55
C LEU A 127 -1.71 7.37 21.72
N LEU A 128 -1.48 6.27 22.46
CA LEU A 128 -2.51 5.29 22.80
C LEU A 128 -3.61 5.96 23.64
N LYS A 129 -3.22 6.74 24.64
CA LYS A 129 -4.16 7.48 25.49
C LYS A 129 -4.99 8.48 24.67
N ASP A 130 -4.39 9.18 23.73
CA ASP A 130 -5.11 10.11 22.84
C ASP A 130 -6.12 9.37 21.94
N LEU A 131 -5.73 8.20 21.41
CA LEU A 131 -6.61 7.31 20.63
C LEU A 131 -7.80 6.79 21.46
N GLU A 132 -7.55 6.37 22.70
CA GLU A 132 -8.61 5.91 23.62
C GLU A 132 -9.55 7.04 24.03
N ALA A 133 -9.01 8.22 24.30
CA ALA A 133 -9.80 9.42 24.60
C ALA A 133 -10.67 9.81 23.41
N TRP A 134 -10.13 9.77 22.20
CA TRP A 134 -10.90 10.00 20.98
C TRP A 134 -12.02 8.97 20.81
N ARG A 135 -11.75 7.67 21.00
CA ARG A 135 -12.77 6.60 20.96
C ARG A 135 -13.94 6.89 21.89
N ASN A 136 -13.67 7.39 23.09
CA ASN A 136 -14.70 7.68 24.09
C ASN A 136 -15.56 8.93 23.74
N ASN A 137 -15.10 9.77 22.80
CA ASN A 137 -15.84 10.93 22.31
C ASN A 137 -16.65 10.64 21.04
N ILE A 138 -16.59 9.42 20.50
CA ILE A 138 -17.42 9.02 19.37
C ILE A 138 -18.83 8.77 19.90
N VAL A 139 -19.73 9.71 19.64
CA VAL A 139 -21.16 9.55 19.91
C VAL A 139 -21.76 8.69 18.77
N PRO A 140 -22.58 7.68 19.05
CA PRO A 140 -23.29 6.96 17.99
C PRO A 140 -24.07 7.97 17.15
N ALA A 141 -23.92 7.92 15.82
CA ALA A 141 -24.79 8.67 14.94
C ALA A 141 -26.23 8.17 15.19
N GLU A 142 -27.10 9.04 15.70
CA GLU A 142 -28.53 8.76 15.80
C GLU A 142 -29.03 8.36 14.41
N LYS A 143 -29.67 7.19 14.33
CA LYS A 143 -30.29 6.65 13.11
C LYS A 143 -31.59 7.37 12.79
#